data_AF-A0A969DVB1-F1
#
_entry.id   AF-A0A969DVB1-F1
#
_cell.length_a   1.000
_cell.length_b   1.000
_cell.length_c   1.000
_cell.angle_alpha   90.00
_cell.angle_beta   90.00
_cell.angle_gamma   90.00
#
_symmetry.space_group_name_H-M   'P 1'
#
loop_
_entity.id
_entity.type
_entity.pdbx_description
1 polymer ?
#
loop_
_entity_poly.entity_id
_entity_poly.type
_entity_poly.pdbx_seq_one_letter_code
_entity_poly.pdbx_strand_id
1 'polypeptide(L)'
;MSHPWFADRIAVLATMHRKEQVIGPILETALGLTLEVPGGLDTDQFGTFTRDRHRPNNQKITARLKAERALELTGGDLAIASEGSFGPHPSLPFLACNLELVVLIDRANNLEIYGQELSTETNYSQASISSLAEALAFAQKVGFPEHGLVVMPTASTSAAAEIVKGIVSEAELVKVVNAGLERSQRPQTSPSLHLETDMRALCNPTRMKVIAQAAANLVAAIQKPCPSCGAPGFEPTERQPGLPCALCRAPTLLTRALWSQCQRCGFRQEMLFPDGRETADPAQCPYCNP
;
A
#
# COMPACT_ATOMS: atom_id res chain seq x y z
N MET A 1 -4.65 -7.88 -26.87
CA MET A 1 -5.42 -9.14 -26.71
C MET A 1 -6.07 -9.07 -25.35
N SER A 2 -7.36 -9.39 -25.25
CA SER A 2 -8.11 -9.36 -23.97
C SER A 2 -7.74 -10.57 -23.10
N HIS A 3 -7.82 -10.43 -21.77
CA HIS A 3 -7.35 -11.48 -20.84
C HIS A 3 -8.40 -12.59 -20.68
N PRO A 4 -8.05 -13.88 -20.84
CA PRO A 4 -9.03 -14.96 -20.98
C PRO A 4 -9.92 -15.22 -19.74
N TRP A 5 -9.55 -14.68 -18.58
CA TRP A 5 -10.29 -14.86 -17.32
C TRP A 5 -11.12 -13.65 -16.89
N PHE A 6 -10.80 -12.47 -17.43
CA PHE A 6 -11.29 -11.20 -16.90
C PHE A 6 -11.87 -10.28 -17.97
N ALA A 7 -11.60 -10.54 -19.25
CA ALA A 7 -12.19 -9.81 -20.36
C ALA A 7 -13.72 -9.75 -20.25
N ASP A 8 -14.28 -8.58 -20.52
CA ASP A 8 -15.72 -8.30 -20.56
C ASP A 8 -16.45 -8.52 -19.21
N ARG A 9 -15.72 -8.76 -18.12
CA ARG A 9 -16.28 -8.84 -16.77
C ARG A 9 -16.30 -7.46 -16.12
N ILE A 10 -17.28 -7.26 -15.24
CA ILE A 10 -17.37 -6.09 -14.37
C ILE A 10 -16.67 -6.42 -13.05
N ALA A 11 -15.71 -5.61 -12.65
CA ALA A 11 -15.07 -5.69 -11.36
C ALA A 11 -15.40 -4.47 -10.50
N VAL A 12 -15.75 -4.71 -9.24
CA VAL A 12 -16.12 -3.65 -8.31
C VAL A 12 -14.88 -3.16 -7.57
N LEU A 13 -14.54 -1.88 -7.69
CA LEU A 13 -13.39 -1.28 -7.01
C LEU A 13 -13.81 -0.67 -5.67
N ALA A 14 -13.37 -1.28 -4.57
CA ALA A 14 -13.63 -0.84 -3.21
C ALA A 14 -12.81 0.40 -2.83
N THR A 15 -13.29 1.60 -3.21
CA THR A 15 -12.58 2.88 -2.98
C THR A 15 -13.51 4.05 -2.68
N MET A 16 -13.03 5.02 -1.88
CA MET A 16 -13.64 6.36 -1.69
C MET A 16 -12.72 7.51 -2.12
N HIS A 17 -11.40 7.27 -2.17
CA HIS A 17 -10.38 8.34 -2.22
C HIS A 17 -9.77 8.50 -3.62
N ARG A 18 -10.60 8.44 -4.67
CA ARG A 18 -10.22 8.65 -6.08
C ARG A 18 -9.15 7.71 -6.66
N LYS A 19 -8.89 6.59 -5.99
CA LYS A 19 -7.87 5.61 -6.41
C LYS A 19 -8.21 4.96 -7.76
N GLU A 20 -9.48 4.95 -8.14
CA GLU A 20 -9.96 4.51 -9.46
C GLU A 20 -9.25 5.24 -10.60
N GLN A 21 -8.81 6.48 -10.40
CA GLN A 21 -8.10 7.27 -11.40
C GLN A 21 -6.75 6.65 -11.81
N VAL A 22 -6.11 5.91 -10.90
CA VAL A 22 -4.79 5.30 -11.13
C VAL A 22 -4.86 3.78 -11.24
N ILE A 23 -5.85 3.14 -10.65
CA ILE A 23 -6.06 1.69 -10.74
C ILE A 23 -6.82 1.31 -12.01
N GLY A 24 -7.87 2.07 -12.36
CA GLY A 24 -8.78 1.76 -13.47
C GLY A 24 -8.11 1.64 -14.81
N PRO A 25 -7.46 2.71 -15.31
CA PRO A 25 -6.82 2.67 -16.63
C PRO A 25 -5.83 1.51 -16.80
N ILE A 26 -5.10 1.14 -15.74
CA ILE A 26 -4.12 0.05 -15.75
C ILE A 26 -4.81 -1.30 -15.92
N LEU A 27 -5.83 -1.60 -15.09
CA LEU A 27 -6.50 -2.89 -15.10
C LEU A 27 -7.41 -3.07 -16.31
N GLU A 28 -8.17 -2.04 -16.68
CA GLU A 28 -9.08 -2.09 -17.84
C GLU A 28 -8.28 -2.32 -19.14
N THR A 29 -7.18 -1.58 -19.33
CA THR A 29 -6.31 -1.75 -20.51
C THR A 29 -5.66 -3.13 -20.57
N ALA A 30 -5.14 -3.61 -19.44
CA ALA A 30 -4.38 -4.86 -19.41
C ALA A 30 -5.25 -6.12 -19.42
N LEU A 31 -6.43 -6.06 -18.80
CA LEU A 31 -7.28 -7.23 -18.57
C LEU A 31 -8.55 -7.24 -19.44
N GLY A 32 -8.96 -6.08 -19.96
CA GLY A 32 -10.20 -5.94 -20.72
C GLY A 32 -11.47 -6.04 -19.86
N LEU A 33 -11.33 -5.86 -18.54
CA LEU A 33 -12.48 -5.74 -17.62
C LEU A 33 -13.01 -4.30 -17.61
N THR A 34 -14.18 -4.10 -17.02
CA THR A 34 -14.73 -2.76 -16.70
C THR A 34 -14.72 -2.55 -15.19
N LEU A 35 -14.27 -1.39 -14.71
CA LEU A 35 -14.36 -1.06 -13.28
C LEU A 35 -15.60 -0.24 -12.94
N GLU A 36 -16.26 -0.66 -11.86
CA GLU A 36 -17.33 0.11 -11.24
C GLU A 36 -16.97 0.45 -9.80
N VAL A 37 -17.14 1.72 -9.42
CA VAL A 37 -17.00 2.15 -8.03
C VAL A 37 -18.39 2.14 -7.39
N PRO A 38 -18.63 1.30 -6.36
CA PRO A 38 -19.95 1.15 -5.79
C PRO A 38 -20.34 2.41 -4.98
N GLY A 39 -21.53 2.94 -5.24
CA GLY A 39 -22.09 4.02 -4.43
C GLY A 39 -22.38 3.55 -3.00
N GLY A 40 -22.12 4.40 -2.01
CA GLY A 40 -22.45 4.13 -0.60
C GLY A 40 -21.47 3.24 0.16
N LEU A 41 -20.32 2.87 -0.43
CA LEU A 41 -19.28 2.14 0.29
C LEU A 41 -18.44 3.09 1.15
N ASP A 42 -18.60 3.02 2.48
CA ASP A 42 -17.69 3.67 3.43
C ASP A 42 -16.47 2.77 3.72
N THR A 43 -15.37 2.98 3.00
CA THR A 43 -14.10 2.27 3.24
C THR A 43 -13.33 2.76 4.47
N ASP A 44 -13.65 3.92 5.02
CA ASP A 44 -13.00 4.46 6.23
C ASP A 44 -13.45 3.68 7.49
N GLN A 45 -14.54 2.91 7.41
CA GLN A 45 -14.91 1.91 8.43
C GLN A 45 -13.81 0.85 8.69
N PHE A 46 -12.91 0.66 7.73
CA PHE A 46 -11.79 -0.28 7.83
C PHE A 46 -10.48 0.39 8.29
N GLY A 47 -10.57 1.64 8.77
CA GLY A 47 -9.46 2.41 9.31
C GLY A 47 -9.01 3.56 8.42
N THR A 48 -8.42 4.57 9.04
CA THR A 48 -7.98 5.82 8.39
C THR A 48 -6.49 6.10 8.67
N PHE A 49 -5.87 6.91 7.82
CA PHE A 49 -4.48 7.36 8.03
C PHE A 49 -4.35 8.43 9.13
N THR A 50 -5.47 9.03 9.54
CA THR A 50 -5.55 10.13 10.51
C THR A 50 -5.92 9.68 11.91
N ARG A 51 -5.74 8.39 12.23
CA ARG A 51 -5.90 7.78 13.57
C ARG A 51 -7.29 7.85 14.21
N ASP A 52 -8.26 8.49 13.57
CA ASP A 52 -9.64 8.59 14.05
C ASP A 52 -10.43 7.27 13.93
N ARG A 53 -9.99 6.34 13.07
CA ARG A 53 -10.46 4.96 13.07
C ARG A 53 -9.31 3.98 12.95
N HIS A 54 -9.25 3.03 13.87
CA HIS A 54 -8.26 1.96 13.83
C HIS A 54 -8.55 0.95 12.73
N ARG A 55 -7.47 0.44 12.13
CA ARG A 55 -7.54 -0.67 11.19
C ARG A 55 -7.88 -1.96 11.94
N PRO A 56 -8.78 -2.81 11.42
CA PRO A 56 -9.20 -4.03 12.11
C PRO A 56 -8.14 -5.15 12.09
N ASN A 57 -7.21 -5.13 11.13
CA ASN A 57 -6.17 -6.17 11.00
C ASN A 57 -4.97 -5.68 10.16
N ASN A 58 -4.08 -6.58 9.71
CA ASN A 58 -3.00 -6.26 8.78
C ASN A 58 -3.53 -5.79 7.40
N GLN A 59 -2.65 -5.25 6.55
CA GLN A 59 -3.03 -4.68 5.25
C GLN A 59 -3.71 -5.70 4.34
N LYS A 60 -3.19 -6.93 4.25
CA LYS A 60 -3.74 -7.99 3.39
C LYS A 60 -5.17 -8.34 3.78
N ILE A 61 -5.40 -8.57 5.08
CA ILE A 61 -6.72 -8.90 5.61
C ILE A 61 -7.68 -7.71 5.44
N THR A 62 -7.22 -6.49 5.71
CA THR A 62 -8.05 -5.29 5.55
C THR A 62 -8.46 -5.04 4.11
N ALA A 63 -7.54 -5.21 3.14
CA ALA A 63 -7.85 -5.10 1.72
C ALA A 63 -8.87 -6.16 1.30
N ARG A 64 -8.72 -7.41 1.79
CA ARG A 64 -9.70 -8.47 1.56
C ARG A 64 -11.08 -8.08 2.08
N LEU A 65 -11.19 -7.62 3.33
CA LEU A 65 -12.45 -7.19 3.92
C LEU A 65 -13.13 -6.06 3.12
N LYS A 66 -12.34 -5.13 2.57
CA LYS A 66 -12.85 -4.07 1.68
C LYS A 66 -13.43 -4.64 0.39
N ALA A 67 -12.71 -5.55 -0.28
CA ALA A 67 -13.18 -6.21 -1.49
C ALA A 67 -14.45 -7.04 -1.22
N GLU A 68 -14.46 -7.86 -0.16
CA GLU A 68 -15.63 -8.66 0.21
C GLU A 68 -16.86 -7.80 0.51
N ARG A 69 -16.67 -6.68 1.22
CA ARG A 69 -17.76 -5.74 1.49
C ARG A 69 -18.33 -5.10 0.22
N ALA A 70 -17.47 -4.81 -0.75
CA ALA A 70 -17.91 -4.30 -2.05
C ALA A 70 -18.72 -5.37 -2.82
N LEU A 71 -18.29 -6.64 -2.81
CA LEU A 71 -19.02 -7.75 -3.41
C LEU A 71 -20.39 -7.98 -2.74
N GLU A 72 -20.46 -7.90 -1.42
CA GLU A 72 -21.72 -8.00 -0.68
C GLU A 72 -22.70 -6.87 -1.04
N LEU A 73 -22.18 -5.66 -1.24
CA LEU A 73 -23.00 -4.49 -1.54
C LEU A 73 -23.58 -4.52 -2.95
N THR A 74 -22.80 -5.00 -3.92
CA THR A 74 -23.19 -5.00 -5.34
C THR A 74 -23.80 -6.31 -5.81
N GLY A 75 -23.58 -7.40 -5.08
CA GLY A 75 -23.93 -8.75 -5.55
C GLY A 75 -22.99 -9.29 -6.64
N GLY A 76 -21.86 -8.63 -6.90
CA GLY A 76 -20.86 -9.05 -7.88
C GLY A 76 -20.02 -10.26 -7.43
N ASP A 77 -19.18 -10.75 -8.33
CA ASP A 77 -18.25 -11.87 -8.09
C ASP A 77 -16.77 -11.51 -8.23
N LEU A 78 -16.45 -10.32 -8.74
CA LEU A 78 -15.10 -9.83 -8.98
C LEU A 78 -14.93 -8.46 -8.30
N ALA A 79 -13.95 -8.35 -7.41
CA ALA A 79 -13.66 -7.10 -6.72
C ALA A 79 -12.17 -6.81 -6.67
N ILE A 80 -11.86 -5.51 -6.66
CA ILE A 80 -10.53 -4.99 -6.44
C ILE A 80 -10.56 -4.10 -5.21
N ALA A 81 -9.54 -4.21 -4.37
CA ALA A 81 -9.36 -3.32 -3.23
C ALA A 81 -7.90 -2.93 -3.10
N SER A 82 -7.65 -1.82 -2.41
CA SER A 82 -6.29 -1.38 -2.11
C SER A 82 -6.14 -0.91 -0.68
N GLU A 83 -4.96 -1.15 -0.12
CA GLU A 83 -4.58 -0.72 1.21
C GLU A 83 -3.11 -0.32 1.28
N GLY A 84 -2.78 0.68 2.11
CA GLY A 84 -1.45 1.28 2.17
C GLY A 84 -0.96 1.43 3.61
N SER A 85 0.34 1.51 3.82
CA SER A 85 0.89 1.76 5.15
C SER A 85 2.20 2.51 5.05
N PHE A 86 2.39 3.43 5.99
CA PHE A 86 3.63 4.16 6.13
C PHE A 86 4.32 3.74 7.41
N GLY A 87 5.65 3.62 7.36
CA GLY A 87 6.43 3.15 8.49
C GLY A 87 7.92 3.10 8.16
N PRO A 88 8.74 2.62 9.11
CA PRO A 88 10.16 2.41 8.86
C PRO A 88 10.38 1.29 7.85
N HIS A 89 11.38 1.46 6.98
CA HIS A 89 11.74 0.46 5.98
C HIS A 89 12.23 -0.82 6.67
N PRO A 90 11.77 -2.03 6.28
CA PRO A 90 12.09 -3.29 6.97
C PRO A 90 13.59 -3.56 7.13
N SER A 91 14.38 -3.18 6.12
CA SER A 91 15.85 -3.34 6.14
C SER A 91 16.61 -2.10 6.59
N LEU A 92 15.97 -0.92 6.65
CA LEU A 92 16.59 0.36 6.96
C LEU A 92 15.67 1.16 7.89
N PRO A 93 15.63 0.84 9.19
CA PRO A 93 14.58 1.34 10.09
C PRO A 93 14.51 2.88 10.25
N PHE A 94 15.57 3.60 9.87
CA PHE A 94 15.63 5.06 9.90
C PHE A 94 15.05 5.74 8.66
N LEU A 95 14.68 4.98 7.62
CA LEU A 95 14.09 5.49 6.39
C LEU A 95 12.58 5.22 6.37
N ALA A 96 11.78 6.26 6.14
CA ALA A 96 10.34 6.08 5.94
C ALA A 96 10.05 5.42 4.59
N CYS A 97 9.06 4.54 4.55
CA CYS A 97 8.58 3.92 3.31
C CYS A 97 7.05 3.90 3.25
N ASN A 98 6.53 3.84 2.03
CA ASN A 98 5.16 3.52 1.70
C ASN A 98 5.08 2.09 1.17
N LEU A 99 4.25 1.25 1.80
CA LEU A 99 3.88 -0.05 1.26
C LEU A 99 2.42 -0.01 0.81
N GLU A 100 2.18 -0.03 -0.50
CA GLU A 100 0.85 -0.15 -1.09
C GLU A 100 0.59 -1.59 -1.55
N LEU A 101 -0.66 -1.99 -1.46
CA LEU A 101 -1.16 -3.29 -1.90
C LEU A 101 -2.45 -3.08 -2.68
N VAL A 102 -2.59 -3.78 -3.80
CA VAL A 102 -3.84 -3.94 -4.56
C VAL A 102 -4.15 -5.43 -4.64
N VAL A 103 -5.38 -5.82 -4.33
CA VAL A 103 -5.86 -7.21 -4.40
C VAL A 103 -6.99 -7.31 -5.41
N LEU A 104 -7.00 -8.38 -6.19
CA LEU A 104 -8.13 -8.84 -6.99
C LEU A 104 -8.68 -10.12 -6.35
N ILE A 105 -9.98 -10.13 -6.08
CA ILE A 105 -10.74 -11.28 -5.57
C ILE A 105 -11.76 -11.69 -6.62
N ASP A 106 -11.70 -12.95 -7.05
CA ASP A 106 -12.63 -13.53 -8.00
C ASP A 106 -13.31 -14.75 -7.37
N ARG A 107 -14.57 -14.58 -6.92
CA ARG A 107 -15.37 -15.64 -6.32
C ARG A 107 -15.75 -16.72 -7.33
N ALA A 108 -15.99 -16.36 -8.59
CA ALA A 108 -16.39 -17.32 -9.61
C ALA A 108 -15.30 -18.36 -9.90
N ASN A 109 -14.03 -17.93 -9.81
CA ASN A 109 -12.87 -18.80 -10.06
C ASN A 109 -12.09 -19.17 -8.79
N ASN A 110 -12.52 -18.70 -7.62
CA ASN A 110 -11.84 -18.86 -6.33
C ASN A 110 -10.37 -18.41 -6.40
N LEU A 111 -10.13 -17.18 -6.86
CA LEU A 111 -8.79 -16.59 -7.01
C LEU A 111 -8.62 -15.38 -6.11
N GLU A 112 -7.44 -15.26 -5.51
CA GLU A 112 -7.00 -14.09 -4.77
C GLU A 112 -5.57 -13.72 -5.19
N ILE A 113 -5.41 -12.60 -5.89
CA ILE A 113 -4.14 -12.20 -6.49
C ILE A 113 -3.75 -10.82 -5.97
N TYR A 114 -2.48 -10.65 -5.62
CA TYR A 114 -1.95 -9.43 -5.01
C TYR A 114 -0.90 -8.78 -5.91
N GLY A 115 -0.96 -7.46 -6.01
CA GLY A 115 0.16 -6.61 -6.39
C GLY A 115 0.58 -5.76 -5.20
N GLN A 116 1.88 -5.58 -5.00
CA GLN A 116 2.41 -4.76 -3.91
C GLN A 116 3.55 -3.89 -4.40
N GLU A 117 3.71 -2.71 -3.84
CA GLU A 117 4.84 -1.82 -4.10
C GLU A 117 5.36 -1.22 -2.80
N LEU A 118 6.68 -1.28 -2.59
CA LEU A 118 7.37 -0.63 -1.47
C LEU A 118 8.21 0.52 -2.02
N SER A 119 7.86 1.75 -1.69
CA SER A 119 8.59 2.94 -2.12
C SER A 119 9.19 3.70 -0.93
N THR A 120 10.42 4.16 -1.09
CA THR A 120 11.06 5.12 -0.17
C THR A 120 10.87 6.57 -0.61
N GLU A 121 10.30 6.80 -1.79
CA GLU A 121 9.87 8.12 -2.25
C GLU A 121 8.54 8.45 -1.56
N THR A 122 8.62 9.12 -0.42
CA THR A 122 7.46 9.54 0.36
C THR A 122 7.75 10.85 1.08
N ASN A 123 6.72 11.69 1.19
CA ASN A 123 6.74 12.88 2.01
C ASN A 123 6.18 12.63 3.42
N TYR A 124 5.99 11.37 3.82
CA TYR A 124 5.50 10.97 5.15
C TYR A 124 6.33 11.63 6.26
N SER A 125 5.79 12.70 6.81
CA SER A 125 6.46 13.57 7.76
C SER A 125 5.45 14.24 8.66
N GLN A 126 5.94 14.61 9.85
CA GLN A 126 5.17 15.26 10.90
C GLN A 126 6.08 16.20 11.69
N ALA A 127 5.49 17.23 12.29
CA ALA A 127 6.19 18.20 13.12
C ALA A 127 5.29 18.72 14.24
N SER A 128 5.92 19.09 15.36
CA SER A 128 5.29 20.00 16.33
C SER A 128 5.69 21.42 15.93
N ILE A 129 4.72 22.32 15.84
CA ILE A 129 4.93 23.72 15.50
C ILE A 129 4.38 24.61 16.60
N SER A 130 5.00 25.77 16.80
CA SER A 130 4.59 26.80 17.77
C SER A 130 4.33 28.16 17.11
N SER A 131 4.50 28.27 15.80
CA SER A 131 4.23 29.50 15.05
C SER A 131 3.74 29.23 13.64
N LEU A 132 3.10 30.24 13.02
CA LEU A 132 2.73 30.19 11.62
C LEU A 132 3.95 30.05 10.69
N ALA A 133 5.08 30.68 11.04
CA ALA A 133 6.30 30.59 10.26
C ALA A 133 6.84 29.14 10.20
N GLU A 134 6.83 28.44 11.33
CA GLU A 134 7.19 27.02 11.39
C GLU A 134 6.23 26.14 10.60
N ALA A 135 4.92 26.43 10.66
CA ALA A 135 3.92 25.72 9.87
C ALA A 135 4.13 25.88 8.37
N LEU A 136 4.40 27.10 7.90
CA LEU A 136 4.69 27.37 6.48
C LEU A 136 6.01 26.73 6.03
N ALA A 137 7.05 26.75 6.88
CA ALA A 137 8.31 26.08 6.58
C ALA A 137 8.15 24.56 6.47
N PHE A 138 7.36 23.95 7.36
CA PHE A 138 7.00 22.53 7.27
C PHE A 138 6.22 22.24 5.99
N ALA A 139 5.20 23.04 5.67
CA ALA A 139 4.37 22.89 4.48
C ALA A 139 5.21 22.89 3.20
N GLN A 140 6.12 23.85 3.05
CA GLN A 140 7.03 23.93 1.92
C GLN A 140 7.89 22.68 1.78
N LYS A 141 8.44 22.17 2.90
CA LYS A 141 9.32 20.99 2.91
C LYS A 141 8.60 19.71 2.42
N VAL A 142 7.32 19.55 2.73
CA VAL A 142 6.57 18.33 2.42
C VAL A 142 5.83 18.39 1.07
N GLY A 143 6.02 19.45 0.29
CA GLY A 143 5.42 19.60 -1.04
C GLY A 143 3.97 20.07 -1.03
N PHE A 144 3.59 20.90 -0.05
CA PHE A 144 2.31 21.62 -0.05
C PHE A 144 2.34 22.77 -1.08
N PRO A 145 1.24 23.06 -1.80
CA PRO A 145 -0.12 22.52 -1.63
C PRO A 145 -0.46 21.30 -2.49
N GLU A 146 0.47 20.79 -3.30
CA GLU A 146 0.22 19.57 -4.09
C GLU A 146 -0.04 18.35 -3.19
N HIS A 147 0.61 18.34 -2.02
CA HIS A 147 0.30 17.43 -0.92
C HIS A 147 -0.51 18.16 0.15
N GLY A 148 -1.63 17.55 0.55
CA GLY A 148 -2.47 18.09 1.61
C GLY A 148 -1.81 17.97 2.98
N LEU A 149 -2.32 18.74 3.94
CA LEU A 149 -1.89 18.72 5.33
C LEU A 149 -3.03 18.34 6.26
N VAL A 150 -2.64 17.82 7.42
CA VAL A 150 -3.51 17.60 8.58
C VAL A 150 -2.97 18.41 9.75
N VAL A 151 -3.87 19.09 10.46
CA VAL A 151 -3.56 19.87 11.67
C VAL A 151 -4.39 19.34 12.82
N MET A 152 -3.76 19.11 13.96
CA MET A 152 -4.41 18.68 15.21
C MET A 152 -3.70 19.24 16.44
N PRO A 153 -4.32 19.24 17.64
CA PRO A 153 -3.71 19.76 18.85
C PRO A 153 -2.39 19.07 19.23
N THR A 154 -2.33 17.74 19.24
CA THR A 154 -1.13 16.98 19.59
C THR A 154 -1.01 15.71 18.73
N ALA A 155 0.19 15.11 18.71
CA ALA A 155 0.41 13.83 18.00
C ALA A 155 -0.44 12.65 18.52
N SER A 156 -1.01 12.78 19.72
CA SER A 156 -1.88 11.78 20.35
C SER A 156 -3.37 12.07 20.16
N THR A 157 -3.75 13.15 19.45
CA THR A 157 -5.16 13.47 19.19
C THR A 157 -5.80 12.37 18.33
N SER A 158 -6.90 11.80 18.81
CA SER A 158 -7.71 10.82 18.08
C SER A 158 -9.18 11.24 17.88
N ALA A 159 -9.62 12.30 18.57
CA ALA A 159 -10.97 12.83 18.44
C ALA A 159 -11.16 13.46 17.05
N ALA A 160 -12.00 12.85 16.20
CA ALA A 160 -12.18 13.28 14.81
C ALA A 160 -12.54 14.77 14.64
N ALA A 161 -13.31 15.34 15.59
CA ALA A 161 -13.71 16.75 15.57
C ALA A 161 -12.54 17.73 15.75
N GLU A 162 -11.41 17.27 16.28
CA GLU A 162 -10.20 18.09 16.50
C GLU A 162 -9.17 17.95 15.37
N ILE A 163 -9.39 17.02 14.44
CA ILE A 163 -8.45 16.71 13.36
C ILE A 163 -8.95 17.39 12.08
N VAL A 164 -8.26 18.45 11.67
CA VAL A 164 -8.56 19.16 10.42
C VAL A 164 -7.73 18.55 9.30
N LYS A 165 -8.39 17.90 8.33
CA LYS A 165 -7.77 17.14 7.24
C LYS A 165 -8.05 17.80 5.89
N GLY A 166 -7.24 17.52 4.88
CA GLY A 166 -7.51 17.95 3.51
C GLY A 166 -7.25 19.43 3.27
N ILE A 167 -6.37 20.01 4.07
CA ILE A 167 -5.92 21.39 3.90
C ILE A 167 -5.05 21.41 2.64
N VAL A 168 -5.51 22.10 1.60
CA VAL A 168 -4.86 22.15 0.27
C VAL A 168 -4.69 23.58 -0.25
N SER A 169 -4.80 24.59 0.64
CA SER A 169 -4.57 25.99 0.29
C SER A 169 -3.92 26.75 1.43
N GLU A 170 -3.00 27.66 1.11
CA GLU A 170 -2.29 28.44 2.11
C GLU A 170 -3.24 29.26 3.00
N ALA A 171 -4.28 29.86 2.40
CA ALA A 171 -5.29 30.61 3.14
C ALA A 171 -5.99 29.76 4.21
N GLU A 172 -6.32 28.50 3.89
CA GLU A 172 -6.91 27.56 4.84
C GLU A 172 -5.91 27.16 5.92
N LEU A 173 -4.66 26.86 5.53
CA LEU A 173 -3.59 26.53 6.48
C LEU A 173 -3.39 27.65 7.50
N VAL A 174 -3.24 28.89 7.04
CA VAL A 174 -3.08 30.09 7.89
C VAL A 174 -4.25 30.21 8.87
N LYS A 175 -5.49 30.08 8.38
CA LYS A 175 -6.70 30.15 9.20
C LYS A 175 -6.71 29.06 10.29
N VAL A 176 -6.44 27.82 9.92
CA VAL A 176 -6.49 26.66 10.82
C VAL A 176 -5.37 26.74 11.87
N VAL A 177 -4.16 27.11 11.46
CA VAL A 177 -3.00 27.23 12.35
C VAL A 177 -3.18 28.37 13.36
N ASN A 178 -3.59 29.56 12.92
CA ASN A 178 -3.83 30.68 13.85
C ASN A 178 -4.90 30.33 14.89
N ALA A 179 -6.05 29.81 14.44
CA ALA A 179 -7.12 29.41 15.33
C ALA A 179 -6.69 28.27 16.28
N GLY A 180 -5.87 27.34 15.82
CA GLY A 180 -5.33 26.26 16.63
C GLY A 180 -4.34 26.77 17.68
N LEU A 181 -3.43 27.66 17.30
CA LEU A 181 -2.43 28.23 18.20
C LEU A 181 -3.09 29.07 19.29
N GLU A 182 -4.08 29.90 18.94
CA GLU A 182 -4.91 30.66 19.89
C GLU A 182 -5.58 29.73 20.91
N ARG A 183 -6.22 28.65 20.46
CA ARG A 183 -6.85 27.67 21.36
C ARG A 183 -5.85 26.89 22.21
N SER A 184 -4.61 26.73 21.74
CA SER A 184 -3.57 25.98 22.46
C SER A 184 -2.90 26.77 23.58
N GLN A 185 -3.18 28.07 23.71
CA GLN A 185 -2.59 28.92 24.75
C GLN A 185 -2.99 28.44 26.16
N ARG A 186 -2.00 28.21 27.03
CA ARG A 186 -2.23 27.89 28.45
C ARG A 186 -1.29 28.71 29.34
N PRO A 187 -1.67 29.00 30.60
CA PRO A 187 -0.91 29.89 31.48
C PRO A 187 0.54 29.50 31.82
N GLN A 188 1.09 28.38 31.34
CA GLN A 188 2.46 27.92 31.64
C GLN A 188 3.11 27.08 30.52
N THR A 189 2.53 27.04 29.32
CA THR A 189 3.09 26.25 28.21
C THR A 189 3.06 27.07 26.93
N SER A 190 4.13 27.02 26.15
CA SER A 190 4.13 27.59 24.81
C SER A 190 3.01 26.95 23.97
N PRO A 191 2.27 27.74 23.17
CA PRO A 191 1.27 27.19 22.26
C PRO A 191 1.97 26.25 21.27
N SER A 192 1.31 25.14 20.96
CA SER A 192 1.84 24.16 20.02
C SER A 192 0.71 23.42 19.31
N LEU A 193 0.95 23.06 18.05
CA LEU A 193 0.11 22.18 17.25
C LEU A 193 0.95 21.06 16.64
N HIS A 194 0.28 19.98 16.28
CA HIS A 194 0.85 18.91 15.49
C HIS A 194 0.39 19.03 14.03
N LEU A 195 1.37 19.06 13.12
CA LEU A 195 1.17 19.03 11.69
C LEU A 195 1.70 17.72 11.13
N GLU A 196 0.97 17.14 10.20
CA GLU A 196 1.43 16.00 9.43
C GLU A 196 0.99 16.11 7.98
N THR A 197 1.67 15.35 7.13
CA THR A 197 1.26 15.20 5.74
C THR A 197 -0.04 14.41 5.68
N ASP A 198 -1.00 14.88 4.88
CA ASP A 198 -2.23 14.12 4.62
C ASP A 198 -1.94 12.94 3.69
N MET A 199 -1.79 11.76 4.28
CA MET A 199 -1.46 10.54 3.53
C MET A 199 -2.66 9.93 2.81
N ARG A 200 -3.86 10.55 2.82
CA ARG A 200 -5.00 10.06 2.04
C ARG A 200 -4.70 10.21 0.54
N ALA A 201 -5.07 9.21 -0.25
CA ALA A 201 -4.68 9.12 -1.67
C ALA A 201 -5.06 10.37 -2.49
N LEU A 202 -6.26 10.92 -2.28
CA LEU A 202 -6.71 12.13 -2.98
C LEU A 202 -5.90 13.40 -2.63
N CYS A 203 -5.19 13.39 -1.49
CA CYS A 203 -4.38 14.50 -1.00
C CYS A 203 -2.88 14.28 -1.25
N ASN A 204 -2.47 13.17 -1.86
CA ASN A 204 -1.07 12.79 -1.93
C ASN A 204 -0.70 12.19 -3.31
N PRO A 205 -0.26 13.02 -4.26
CA PRO A 205 0.09 12.55 -5.61
C PRO A 205 1.26 11.56 -5.61
N THR A 206 2.22 11.68 -4.69
CA THR A 206 3.31 10.71 -4.53
C THR A 206 2.77 9.33 -4.20
N ARG A 207 1.84 9.24 -3.23
CA ARG A 207 1.14 8.00 -2.90
C ARG A 207 0.35 7.43 -4.08
N MET A 208 -0.33 8.28 -4.85
CA MET A 208 -1.08 7.84 -6.05
C MET A 208 -0.18 7.13 -7.08
N LYS A 209 1.07 7.58 -7.24
CA LYS A 209 2.06 6.88 -8.09
C LYS A 209 2.40 5.48 -7.56
N VAL A 210 2.58 5.34 -6.25
CA VAL A 210 2.86 4.03 -5.62
C VAL A 210 1.66 3.09 -5.75
N ILE A 211 0.43 3.59 -5.64
CA ILE A 211 -0.80 2.81 -5.88
C ILE A 211 -0.85 2.33 -7.35
N ALA A 212 -0.54 3.20 -8.31
CA ALA A 212 -0.44 2.82 -9.73
C ALA A 212 0.59 1.69 -9.94
N GLN A 213 1.77 1.80 -9.31
CA GLN A 213 2.79 0.77 -9.43
C GLN A 213 2.35 -0.57 -8.79
N ALA A 214 1.66 -0.53 -7.65
CA ALA A 214 1.08 -1.73 -7.05
C ALA A 214 0.00 -2.37 -7.96
N ALA A 215 -0.79 -1.56 -8.68
CA ALA A 215 -1.74 -2.04 -9.67
C ALA A 215 -1.04 -2.65 -10.91
N ALA A 216 0.06 -2.06 -11.37
CA ALA A 216 0.89 -2.65 -12.43
C ALA A 216 1.51 -3.98 -12.00
N ASN A 217 1.98 -4.07 -10.76
CA ASN A 217 2.51 -5.33 -10.20
C ASN A 217 1.41 -6.39 -10.07
N LEU A 218 0.16 -6.00 -9.78
CA LEU A 218 -1.00 -6.91 -9.81
C LEU A 218 -1.24 -7.45 -11.23
N VAL A 219 -1.17 -6.60 -12.25
CA VAL A 219 -1.27 -7.06 -13.66
C VAL A 219 -0.15 -8.05 -13.98
N ALA A 220 1.09 -7.74 -13.59
CA ALA A 220 2.23 -8.63 -13.82
C ALA A 220 2.06 -9.99 -13.13
N ALA A 221 1.47 -10.03 -11.93
CA ALA A 221 1.12 -11.25 -11.23
C ALA A 221 0.03 -12.04 -11.98
N ILE A 222 -1.04 -11.36 -12.41
CA ILE A 222 -2.14 -11.96 -13.17
C ILE A 222 -1.64 -12.61 -14.46
N GLN A 223 -0.72 -11.96 -15.17
CA GLN A 223 -0.16 -12.43 -16.43
C GLN A 223 0.78 -13.64 -16.32
N LYS A 224 0.97 -14.20 -15.12
CA LYS A 224 1.71 -15.45 -14.90
C LYS A 224 0.72 -16.61 -14.81
N PRO A 225 0.44 -17.34 -15.91
CA PRO A 225 -0.50 -18.44 -15.89
C PRO A 225 0.11 -19.69 -15.25
N CYS A 226 -0.72 -20.47 -14.57
CA CYS A 226 -0.38 -21.82 -14.15
C CYS A 226 -0.12 -22.68 -15.40
N PRO A 227 1.03 -23.38 -15.51
CA PRO A 227 1.35 -24.18 -16.69
C PRO A 227 0.45 -25.42 -16.82
N SER A 228 -0.27 -25.81 -15.77
CA SER A 228 -1.19 -26.94 -15.79
C SER A 228 -2.62 -26.56 -16.20
N CYS A 229 -3.18 -25.46 -15.66
CA CYS A 229 -4.59 -25.12 -15.86
C CYS A 229 -4.84 -23.71 -16.41
N GLY A 230 -3.80 -22.93 -16.68
CA GLY A 230 -3.89 -21.57 -17.21
C GLY A 230 -4.38 -20.52 -16.21
N ALA A 231 -4.62 -20.86 -14.94
CA ALA A 231 -5.09 -19.91 -13.92
C ALA A 231 -4.08 -18.78 -13.69
N PRO A 232 -4.52 -17.52 -13.61
CA PRO A 232 -3.63 -16.38 -13.40
C PRO A 232 -3.05 -16.38 -11.97
N GLY A 233 -2.00 -15.60 -11.75
CA GLY A 233 -1.40 -15.45 -10.41
C GLY A 233 -0.49 -16.60 -9.99
N PHE A 234 0.12 -17.33 -10.93
CA PHE A 234 1.09 -18.38 -10.64
C PHE A 234 2.46 -17.77 -10.29
N GLU A 235 2.59 -17.32 -9.04
CA GLU A 235 3.80 -16.72 -8.49
C GLU A 235 4.44 -17.56 -7.39
N PRO A 236 5.73 -17.34 -7.10
CA PRO A 236 6.41 -17.96 -5.96
C PRO A 236 5.69 -17.68 -4.64
N THR A 237 5.28 -18.74 -3.95
CA THR A 237 4.62 -18.69 -2.63
C THR A 237 5.58 -19.00 -1.49
N GLU A 238 6.69 -19.67 -1.78
CA GLU A 238 7.63 -20.15 -0.77
C GLU A 238 9.07 -20.01 -1.28
N ARG A 239 9.96 -19.52 -0.40
CA ARG A 239 11.40 -19.43 -0.64
C ARG A 239 12.10 -20.48 0.21
N GLN A 240 12.87 -21.34 -0.43
CA GLN A 240 13.67 -22.35 0.26
C GLN A 240 15.14 -21.91 0.29
N PRO A 241 15.71 -21.58 1.47
CA PRO A 241 17.13 -21.29 1.60
C PRO A 241 17.98 -22.55 1.42
N GLY A 242 19.30 -22.38 1.42
CA GLY A 242 20.26 -23.49 1.38
C GLY A 242 21.13 -23.51 0.13
N LEU A 243 21.34 -22.37 -0.55
CA LEU A 243 22.26 -22.29 -1.67
C LEU A 243 23.66 -22.73 -1.20
N PRO A 244 24.30 -23.73 -1.83
CA PRO A 244 25.55 -24.28 -1.30
C PRO A 244 26.71 -23.28 -1.44
N CYS A 245 27.51 -23.12 -0.39
CA CYS A 245 28.73 -22.31 -0.46
C CYS A 245 29.70 -22.84 -1.53
N ALA A 246 30.30 -21.94 -2.31
CA ALA A 246 31.28 -22.31 -3.34
C ALA A 246 32.54 -22.97 -2.77
N LEU A 247 32.90 -22.67 -1.51
CA LEU A 247 34.09 -23.20 -0.84
C LEU A 247 33.79 -24.46 0.00
N CYS A 248 32.96 -24.33 1.03
CA CYS A 248 32.73 -25.41 2.00
C CYS A 248 31.49 -26.27 1.70
N ARG A 249 30.69 -25.91 0.68
CA ARG A 249 29.43 -26.58 0.29
C ARG A 249 28.32 -26.60 1.35
N ALA A 250 28.55 -26.02 2.53
CA ALA A 250 27.51 -25.87 3.54
C ALA A 250 26.32 -25.03 3.01
N PRO A 251 25.08 -25.34 3.41
CA PRO A 251 23.91 -24.57 3.02
C PRO A 251 23.99 -23.15 3.62
N THR A 252 23.74 -22.14 2.80
CA THR A 252 23.67 -20.74 3.24
C THR A 252 22.22 -20.28 3.44
N LEU A 253 22.03 -19.07 3.98
CA LEU A 253 20.71 -18.44 4.08
C LEU A 253 20.19 -17.92 2.73
N LEU A 254 21.00 -17.96 1.67
CA LEU A 254 20.59 -17.54 0.33
C LEU A 254 19.59 -18.54 -0.28
N THR A 255 18.72 -18.01 -1.15
CA THR A 255 17.64 -18.79 -1.78
C THR A 255 18.22 -19.84 -2.72
N ARG A 256 17.90 -21.11 -2.47
CA ARG A 256 18.23 -22.24 -3.36
C ARG A 256 17.12 -22.49 -4.35
N ALA A 257 15.87 -22.42 -3.89
CA ALA A 257 14.70 -22.73 -4.69
C ALA A 257 13.53 -21.80 -4.36
N LEU A 258 12.71 -21.54 -5.37
CA LEU A 258 11.39 -20.95 -5.23
C LEU A 258 10.34 -22.00 -5.55
N TRP A 259 9.31 -22.09 -4.72
CA TRP A 259 8.15 -22.93 -4.97
C TRP A 259 6.96 -22.05 -5.33
N SER A 260 6.31 -22.39 -6.44
CA SER A 260 5.03 -21.80 -6.85
C SER A 260 3.93 -22.85 -6.73
N GLN A 261 2.74 -22.44 -6.28
CA GLN A 261 1.58 -23.31 -6.19
C GLN A 261 0.34 -22.63 -6.77
N CYS A 262 -0.37 -23.33 -7.65
CA CYS A 262 -1.61 -22.83 -8.23
C CYS A 262 -2.75 -22.90 -7.21
N GLN A 263 -3.42 -21.78 -6.96
CA GLN A 263 -4.57 -21.69 -6.04
C GLN A 263 -5.79 -22.49 -6.53
N ARG A 264 -5.91 -22.71 -7.86
CA ARG A 264 -7.05 -23.40 -8.47
C ARG A 264 -6.89 -24.93 -8.53
N CYS A 265 -5.80 -25.42 -9.14
CA CYS A 265 -5.60 -26.86 -9.36
C CYS A 265 -4.58 -27.51 -8.42
N GLY A 266 -3.92 -26.73 -7.55
CA GLY A 266 -2.92 -27.24 -6.61
C GLY A 266 -1.57 -27.63 -7.24
N PHE A 267 -1.40 -27.47 -8.56
CA PHE A 267 -0.13 -27.74 -9.25
C PHE A 267 1.02 -26.99 -8.59
N ARG A 268 2.13 -27.70 -8.31
CA ARG A 268 3.34 -27.14 -7.70
C ARG A 268 4.51 -27.25 -8.67
N GLN A 269 5.34 -26.20 -8.69
CA GLN A 269 6.57 -26.17 -9.48
C GLN A 269 7.71 -25.63 -8.63
N GLU A 270 8.85 -26.32 -8.68
CA GLU A 270 10.12 -25.85 -8.14
C GLU A 270 10.90 -25.13 -9.24
N MET A 271 11.46 -23.96 -8.89
CA MET A 271 12.47 -23.27 -9.67
C MET A 271 13.76 -23.24 -8.86
N LEU A 272 14.76 -24.00 -9.30
CA LEU A 272 16.09 -23.98 -8.71
C LEU A 272 16.87 -22.75 -9.18
N PHE A 273 17.69 -22.21 -8.29
CA PHE A 273 18.65 -21.13 -8.58
C PHE A 273 17.99 -19.90 -9.25
N PRO A 274 16.97 -19.31 -8.61
CA PRO A 274 16.20 -18.21 -9.20
C PRO A 274 17.04 -16.98 -9.53
N ASP A 275 18.17 -16.80 -8.83
CA ASP A 275 19.11 -15.69 -9.04
C ASP A 275 20.21 -16.03 -10.08
N GLY A 276 20.07 -17.17 -10.79
CA GLY A 276 21.01 -17.63 -11.81
C GLY A 276 22.35 -18.14 -11.27
N ARG A 277 22.45 -18.36 -9.96
CA ARG A 277 23.67 -18.82 -9.28
C ARG A 277 23.41 -20.16 -8.60
N GLU A 278 24.28 -21.12 -8.85
CA GLU A 278 24.21 -22.44 -8.21
C GLU A 278 24.96 -22.52 -6.89
N THR A 279 25.83 -21.54 -6.61
CA THR A 279 26.62 -21.46 -5.39
C THR A 279 26.64 -20.06 -4.79
N ALA A 280 26.72 -20.00 -3.46
CA ALA A 280 26.90 -18.78 -2.71
C ALA A 280 28.38 -18.35 -2.64
N ASP A 281 28.62 -17.05 -2.63
CA ASP A 281 29.94 -16.49 -2.30
C ASP A 281 30.32 -16.89 -0.85
N PRO A 282 31.54 -17.39 -0.59
CA PRO A 282 32.00 -17.67 0.77
C PRO A 282 31.86 -16.49 1.75
N ALA A 283 31.87 -15.24 1.28
CA ALA A 283 31.62 -14.05 2.10
C ALA A 283 30.19 -13.98 2.67
N GLN A 284 29.24 -14.72 2.10
CA GLN A 284 27.85 -14.82 2.55
C GLN A 284 27.56 -16.16 3.27
N CYS A 285 28.59 -16.99 3.49
CA CYS A 285 28.45 -18.27 4.16
C CYS A 285 28.72 -18.12 5.67
N PRO A 286 27.78 -18.49 6.55
CA PRO A 286 27.97 -18.35 8.00
C PRO A 286 29.08 -19.26 8.58
N TYR A 287 29.61 -20.20 7.78
CA TYR A 287 30.74 -21.05 8.17
C TYR A 287 32.08 -20.53 7.67
N CYS A 288 32.13 -19.92 6.48
CA CYS A 288 33.37 -19.37 5.92
C CYS A 288 33.61 -17.92 6.35
N ASN A 289 32.53 -17.19 6.63
CA ASN A 289 32.51 -15.82 7.12
C ASN A 289 31.47 -15.71 8.26
N PRO A 290 31.79 -16.23 9.45
CA PRO A 290 30.92 -16.19 10.62
C PRO A 290 30.67 -14.78 11.16
#